data_AF-A0A0B1TDL0-F1
#
_entry.id   AF-A0A0B1TDL0-F1
#
_cell.length_a   1.000
_cell.length_b   1.000
_cell.length_c   1.000
_cell.angle_alpha   90.00
_cell.angle_beta   90.00
_cell.angle_gamma   90.00
#
_symmetry.space_group_name_H-M   'P 1'
#
loop_
_entity.id
_entity.type
_entity.pdbx_description
1 polymer ?
#
loop_
_entity_poly.entity_id
_entity_poly.type
_entity_poly.pdbx_seq_one_letter_code
_entity_poly.pdbx_strand_id
1 'polypeptide(L)'
;MIPRLGHQRSVAVVFLLSSAAIVFYIVATQDNTKHRLSHFQGNAIRRGKYRTDRNDTFNVYRDFVAHSKGAEGAGPRNRSLSKLKVFIVPFSHADPGWLRTFDSYTQDTDSTLNNMHQFLTANQNMTFIWTELAFFERWWSKQNSSTRDDVRRLIKSGRLEMTTGSWVMTDEAAVYYPLSVDNIVEGHQFLKEALGNISSKKTERE
;
A
#
# COMPACT_ATOMS: atom_id res chain seq x y z
N MET A 1 27.81 10.20 27.19
CA MET A 1 28.12 8.92 26.51
C MET A 1 26.99 8.69 25.50
N ILE A 2 27.25 8.94 24.21
CA ILE A 2 26.23 8.91 23.15
C ILE A 2 26.04 7.44 22.72
N PRO A 3 24.81 6.88 22.74
CA PRO A 3 24.59 5.53 22.23
C PRO A 3 24.77 5.52 20.70
N ARG A 4 25.65 4.64 20.20
CA ARG A 4 25.83 4.40 18.77
C ARG A 4 24.54 3.84 18.18
N LEU A 5 24.03 4.48 17.11
CA LEU A 5 22.97 3.96 16.25
C LEU A 5 23.40 2.61 15.66
N GLY A 6 22.74 1.53 16.09
CA GLY A 6 22.90 0.19 15.54
C GLY A 6 22.11 0.01 14.25
N HIS A 7 22.76 -0.57 13.24
CA HIS A 7 22.24 -1.12 11.98
C HIS A 7 21.44 -0.16 11.09
N GLN A 8 22.12 0.36 10.06
CA GLN A 8 21.49 0.95 8.87
C GLN A 8 20.73 -0.14 8.11
N ARG A 9 19.40 -0.17 8.25
CA ARG A 9 18.51 -0.98 7.42
C ARG A 9 18.29 -0.26 6.10
N SER A 10 18.70 -0.87 4.99
CA SER A 10 18.41 -0.32 3.67
C SER A 10 17.00 -0.73 3.26
N VAL A 11 16.14 0.26 3.06
CA VAL A 11 14.81 0.11 2.49
C VAL A 11 14.92 0.41 1.00
N ALA A 12 14.61 -0.57 0.15
CA ALA A 12 14.48 -0.34 -1.28
C ALA A 12 12.99 -0.13 -1.60
N VAL A 13 12.68 1.03 -2.18
CA VAL A 13 11.35 1.38 -2.68
C VAL A 13 11.43 1.40 -4.21
N VAL A 14 10.67 0.52 -4.87
CA VAL A 14 10.60 0.47 -6.34
C VAL A 14 9.26 1.03 -6.79
N PHE A 15 9.31 2.09 -7.59
CA PHE A 15 8.13 2.74 -8.18
C PHE A 15 7.82 2.10 -9.54
N LEU A 16 6.64 1.51 -9.69
CA LEU A 16 6.11 1.10 -11.00
C LEU A 16 4.90 1.97 -11.32
N LEU A 17 5.12 3.02 -12.11
CA LEU A 17 4.06 3.88 -12.63
C LEU A 17 3.44 3.19 -13.86
N SER A 18 2.19 2.75 -13.76
CA SER A 18 1.38 2.31 -14.89
C SER A 18 0.19 3.26 -15.04
N SER A 19 -0.07 3.70 -16.27
CA SER A 19 -1.03 4.74 -16.66
C SER A 19 -2.52 4.34 -16.55
N ALA A 20 -2.84 3.36 -15.70
CA ALA A 20 -4.19 2.99 -15.30
C ALA A 20 -4.12 2.61 -13.81
N ALA A 21 -4.79 3.41 -12.98
CA ALA A 21 -4.54 3.58 -11.55
C ALA A 21 -4.67 2.30 -10.69
N ILE A 22 -3.60 1.50 -10.65
CA ILE A 22 -3.21 0.67 -9.50
C ILE A 22 -1.68 0.78 -9.44
N VAL A 23 -1.18 1.46 -8.42
CA VAL A 23 0.26 1.53 -8.18
C VAL A 23 0.55 0.52 -7.06
N PHE A 24 1.57 -0.31 -7.27
CA PHE A 24 2.02 -1.28 -6.26
C PHE A 24 3.29 -0.75 -5.63
N TYR A 25 3.31 -0.58 -4.31
CA TYR A 25 4.56 -0.39 -3.59
C TYR A 25 5.13 -1.76 -3.20
N ILE A 26 6.36 -2.02 -3.62
CA ILE A 26 7.17 -3.12 -3.08
C ILE A 26 8.14 -2.50 -2.10
N VAL A 27 7.94 -2.76 -0.80
CA VAL A 27 8.89 -2.41 0.25
C VAL A 27 9.71 -3.65 0.55
N ALA A 28 11.00 -3.62 0.19
CA ALA A 28 11.94 -4.69 0.53
C ALA A 28 12.90 -4.19 1.63
N THR A 29 13.02 -4.98 2.70
CA THR A 29 13.98 -4.72 3.78
C THR A 29 15.08 -5.77 3.72
N GLN A 30 16.33 -5.35 3.53
CA GLN A 30 17.48 -6.25 3.51
C GLN A 30 18.49 -5.83 4.58
N ASP A 31 18.95 -6.78 5.40
CA ASP A 31 20.11 -6.56 6.27
C ASP A 31 21.36 -6.44 5.39
N ASN A 32 22.04 -5.29 5.52
CA ASN A 32 23.02 -4.86 4.54
C ASN A 32 24.40 -5.46 4.82
N THR A 33 24.76 -6.50 4.07
CA THR A 33 26.17 -6.85 3.84
C THR A 33 26.39 -7.20 2.36
N LYS A 34 26.86 -6.21 1.60
CA LYS A 34 27.47 -6.28 0.25
C LYS A 34 26.51 -6.20 -0.95
N HIS A 35 26.61 -5.08 -1.67
CA HIS A 35 25.92 -4.80 -2.93
C HIS A 35 26.65 -5.40 -4.15
N ARG A 36 25.88 -5.92 -5.10
CA ARG A 36 26.26 -6.02 -6.52
C ARG A 36 25.00 -5.85 -7.36
N LEU A 37 24.94 -4.78 -8.16
CA LEU A 37 23.86 -4.52 -9.11
C LEU A 37 23.87 -5.59 -10.21
N SER A 38 22.72 -6.24 -10.44
CA SER A 38 22.51 -7.09 -11.61
C SER A 38 21.38 -6.51 -12.46
N HIS A 39 21.72 -6.11 -13.69
CA HIS A 39 20.78 -5.71 -14.73
C HIS A 39 19.97 -6.95 -15.16
N PHE A 40 18.64 -6.87 -15.12
CA PHE A 40 17.75 -7.93 -15.62
C PHE A 40 17.15 -7.49 -16.96
N GLN A 41 17.50 -8.18 -18.04
CA GLN A 41 16.90 -8.01 -19.36
C GLN A 41 15.72 -8.98 -19.47
N GLY A 42 14.51 -8.45 -19.70
CA GLY A 42 13.28 -9.24 -19.73
C GLY A 42 13.20 -10.13 -20.98
N ASN A 43 13.01 -11.44 -20.77
CA ASN A 43 12.66 -12.36 -21.84
C ASN A 43 11.13 -12.50 -21.96
N ALA A 44 10.66 -12.60 -23.21
CA ALA A 44 9.25 -12.61 -23.60
C ALA A 44 8.42 -13.70 -22.92
N ILE A 45 7.22 -13.31 -22.47
CA ILE A 45 6.23 -14.12 -21.78
C ILE A 45 5.73 -15.24 -22.71
N ARG A 46 6.01 -16.51 -22.39
CA ARG A 46 5.31 -17.65 -23.00
C ARG A 46 3.95 -17.82 -22.33
N ARG A 47 2.87 -17.82 -23.13
CA ARG A 47 1.49 -18.07 -22.69
C ARG A 47 1.31 -19.52 -22.23
N GLY A 48 1.58 -19.79 -20.96
CA GLY A 48 1.15 -21.01 -20.27
C GLY A 48 -0.32 -20.90 -19.83
N LYS A 49 -1.10 -21.97 -19.99
CA LYS A 49 -2.47 -22.10 -19.46
C LYS A 49 -2.40 -22.24 -17.93
N TYR A 50 -2.38 -21.13 -17.20
CA TYR A 50 -2.61 -21.13 -15.76
C TYR A 50 -4.12 -21.18 -15.49
N ARG A 51 -4.53 -21.99 -14.51
CA ARG A 51 -5.93 -22.09 -14.09
C ARG A 51 -6.25 -20.81 -13.31
N THR A 52 -6.85 -19.84 -14.00
CA THR A 52 -7.23 -18.56 -13.42
C THR A 52 -8.47 -18.74 -12.54
N ASP A 53 -8.28 -19.09 -11.27
CA ASP A 53 -9.21 -18.55 -10.28
C ASP A 53 -9.01 -17.03 -10.23
N ARG A 54 -10.12 -16.30 -10.24
CA ARG A 54 -10.14 -14.88 -10.60
C ARG A 54 -9.36 -14.06 -9.57
N ASN A 55 -8.49 -13.19 -10.05
CA ASN A 55 -7.85 -12.06 -9.35
C ASN A 55 -6.74 -12.34 -8.33
N ASP A 56 -6.24 -13.56 -8.20
CA ASP A 56 -5.10 -13.83 -7.31
C ASP A 56 -3.74 -13.66 -8.01
N THR A 57 -3.42 -12.43 -8.41
CA THR A 57 -2.13 -12.10 -9.03
C THR A 57 -0.94 -12.38 -8.10
N PHE A 58 -1.18 -12.35 -6.78
CA PHE A 58 -0.15 -12.61 -5.77
C PHE A 58 0.29 -14.07 -5.76
N ASN A 59 -0.66 -15.01 -5.78
CA ASN A 59 -0.34 -16.43 -5.91
C ASN A 59 0.19 -16.77 -7.30
N VAL A 60 -0.26 -16.10 -8.37
CA VAL A 60 0.33 -16.28 -9.70
C VAL A 60 1.81 -15.91 -9.74
N TYR A 61 2.19 -14.77 -9.15
CA TYR A 61 3.61 -14.37 -9.08
C TYR A 61 4.41 -15.30 -8.19
N ARG A 62 3.88 -15.65 -7.01
CA ARG A 62 4.52 -16.61 -6.09
C ARG A 62 4.75 -17.95 -6.77
N ASP A 63 3.75 -18.48 -7.46
CA ASP A 63 3.83 -19.76 -8.14
C ASP A 63 4.79 -19.67 -9.32
N PHE A 64 4.78 -18.59 -10.10
CA PHE A 64 5.76 -18.37 -11.18
C PHE A 64 7.20 -18.34 -10.64
N VAL A 65 7.47 -17.57 -9.58
CA VAL A 65 8.79 -17.48 -8.97
C VAL A 65 9.21 -18.82 -8.35
N ALA A 66 8.30 -19.47 -7.61
CA ALA A 66 8.55 -20.78 -6.99
C ALA A 66 8.86 -21.88 -8.03
N HIS A 67 8.30 -21.78 -9.24
CA HIS A 67 8.51 -22.74 -10.32
C HIS A 67 9.55 -22.28 -11.35
N SER A 68 10.09 -21.06 -11.23
CA SER A 68 11.19 -20.61 -12.08
C SER A 68 12.48 -21.35 -11.68
N LYS A 69 13.02 -22.18 -12.58
CA LYS A 69 14.35 -22.77 -12.39
C LYS A 69 15.35 -21.62 -12.31
N GLY A 70 15.90 -21.38 -11.12
CA GLY A 70 17.00 -20.45 -10.93
C GLY A 70 18.16 -20.82 -11.85
N ALA A 71 18.82 -19.81 -12.44
CA ALA A 71 19.91 -20.02 -13.40
C ALA A 71 20.94 -21.03 -12.86
N GLU A 72 21.00 -22.20 -13.50
CA GLU A 72 22.03 -23.21 -13.26
C GLU A 72 23.38 -22.60 -13.70
N GLY A 73 24.24 -22.28 -12.73
CA GLY A 73 25.57 -21.71 -13.02
C GLY A 73 26.13 -20.72 -11.99
N ALA A 74 25.36 -20.30 -10.98
CA ALA A 74 25.92 -19.50 -9.90
C ALA A 74 26.59 -20.43 -8.86
N GLY A 75 27.92 -20.34 -8.71
CA GLY A 75 28.67 -21.00 -7.63
C GLY A 75 28.07 -20.74 -6.24
N PRO A 76 28.47 -21.49 -5.19
CA PRO A 76 27.76 -21.53 -3.92
C PRO A 76 27.61 -20.12 -3.34
N ARG A 77 26.42 -19.52 -3.55
CA ARG A 77 26.03 -18.29 -2.87
C ARG A 77 25.95 -18.67 -1.41
N ASN A 78 26.82 -18.08 -0.59
CA ASN A 78 26.73 -18.18 0.85
C ASN A 78 25.32 -17.71 1.23
N ARG A 79 24.40 -18.65 1.47
CA ARG A 79 22.98 -18.33 1.68
C ARG A 79 22.94 -17.57 3.00
N SER A 80 22.76 -16.26 2.94
CA SER A 80 22.27 -15.51 4.08
C SER A 80 21.12 -16.31 4.69
N LEU A 81 21.28 -16.73 5.95
CA LEU A 81 20.29 -17.57 6.64
C LEU A 81 18.95 -16.83 6.76
N SER A 82 18.97 -15.49 6.73
CA SER A 82 17.79 -14.66 6.64
C SER A 82 17.33 -14.51 5.19
N LYS A 83 16.07 -14.89 4.95
CA LYS A 83 15.37 -14.60 3.69
C LYS A 83 15.02 -13.12 3.61
N LEU A 84 15.09 -12.53 2.42
CA LEU A 84 14.58 -11.19 2.13
C LEU A 84 13.08 -11.11 2.46
N LYS A 85 12.67 -10.13 3.27
CA LYS A 85 11.26 -9.83 3.53
C LYS A 85 10.78 -8.79 2.53
N VAL A 86 9.79 -9.16 1.74
CA VAL A 86 9.16 -8.30 0.72
C VAL A 86 7.72 -8.06 1.13
N PHE A 87 7.34 -6.79 1.28
CA PHE A 87 5.97 -6.37 1.53
C PHE A 87 5.41 -5.74 0.26
N ILE A 88 4.30 -6.29 -0.22
CA ILE A 88 3.55 -5.68 -1.30
C ILE A 88 2.42 -4.88 -0.64
N VAL A 89 2.38 -3.59 -0.91
CA VAL A 89 1.42 -2.65 -0.32
C VAL A 89 0.56 -2.08 -1.44
N PRO A 90 -0.64 -2.63 -1.65
CA PRO A 90 -1.59 -2.12 -2.64
C PRO A 90 -2.13 -0.76 -2.21
N PHE A 91 -2.15 0.20 -3.13
CA PHE A 91 -2.72 1.53 -2.90
C PHE A 91 -3.27 2.12 -4.20
N SER A 92 -3.97 3.25 -4.07
CA SER A 92 -4.34 4.10 -5.20
C SER A 92 -4.03 5.54 -4.82
N HIS A 93 -3.39 6.27 -5.72
CA HIS A 93 -3.15 7.70 -5.56
C HIS A 93 -4.33 8.45 -6.15
N ALA A 94 -4.92 9.37 -5.38
CA ALA A 94 -6.11 10.11 -5.78
C ALA A 94 -5.91 11.61 -5.57
N ASP A 95 -5.49 12.31 -6.62
CA ASP A 95 -5.29 13.76 -6.59
C ASP A 95 -6.62 14.52 -6.37
N PRO A 96 -6.78 15.30 -5.28
CA PRO A 96 -7.96 16.10 -5.00
C PRO A 96 -8.08 17.36 -5.89
N GLY A 97 -7.81 17.21 -7.18
CA GLY A 97 -7.66 18.29 -8.14
C GLY A 97 -6.28 18.29 -8.78
N TRP A 98 -6.23 18.02 -10.08
CA TRP A 98 -5.00 18.11 -10.89
C TRP A 98 -5.37 18.36 -12.35
N LEU A 99 -5.45 17.32 -13.18
CA LEU A 99 -5.91 17.44 -14.57
C LEU A 99 -7.44 17.56 -14.67
N ARG A 100 -8.15 17.06 -13.66
CA ARG A 100 -9.60 17.21 -13.49
C ARG A 100 -9.88 17.80 -12.12
N THR A 101 -11.07 18.35 -11.96
CA THR A 101 -11.54 18.88 -10.67
C THR A 101 -11.78 17.75 -9.68
N PHE A 102 -11.80 18.09 -8.38
CA PHE A 102 -12.18 17.16 -7.31
C PHE A 102 -13.48 16.43 -7.66
N ASP A 103 -14.57 17.15 -7.93
CA ASP A 103 -15.87 16.55 -8.25
C ASP A 103 -15.83 15.64 -9.48
N SER A 104 -15.07 16.01 -10.50
CA SER A 104 -14.93 15.18 -11.70
C SER A 104 -14.27 13.84 -11.38
N TYR A 105 -13.25 13.81 -10.51
CA TYR A 105 -12.61 12.55 -10.09
C TYR A 105 -13.49 11.69 -9.18
N THR A 106 -14.53 12.25 -8.56
CA THR A 106 -15.30 11.51 -7.53
C THR A 106 -15.93 10.22 -8.04
N GLN A 107 -16.32 10.14 -9.31
CA GLN A 107 -16.84 8.92 -9.90
C GLN A 107 -15.79 7.78 -9.91
N ASP A 108 -14.54 8.11 -10.22
CA ASP A 108 -13.44 7.16 -10.32
C ASP A 108 -12.96 6.72 -8.92
N THR A 109 -12.89 7.67 -7.97
CA THR A 109 -12.52 7.38 -6.58
C THR A 109 -13.61 6.58 -5.87
N ASP A 110 -14.89 6.92 -6.07
CA ASP A 110 -16.01 6.14 -5.53
C ASP A 110 -15.97 4.70 -6.08
N SER A 111 -15.71 4.53 -7.37
CA SER A 111 -15.59 3.20 -8.00
C SER A 111 -14.43 2.42 -7.41
N THR A 112 -13.28 3.06 -7.19
CA THR A 112 -12.11 2.47 -6.54
C THR A 112 -12.44 2.01 -5.12
N LEU A 113 -13.08 2.86 -4.31
CA LEU A 113 -13.44 2.53 -2.92
C LEU A 113 -14.51 1.45 -2.83
N ASN A 114 -15.49 1.44 -3.73
CA ASN A 114 -16.48 0.36 -3.84
C ASN A 114 -15.81 -0.98 -4.17
N ASN A 115 -14.90 -0.99 -5.15
CA ASN A 115 -14.16 -2.19 -5.53
C ASN A 115 -13.23 -2.66 -4.41
N MET A 116 -12.59 -1.73 -3.69
CA MET A 116 -11.78 -2.04 -2.50
C MET A 116 -12.63 -2.73 -1.42
N HIS A 117 -13.80 -2.18 -1.08
CA HIS A 117 -14.69 -2.78 -0.07
C HIS A 117 -15.10 -4.19 -0.47
N GLN A 118 -15.56 -4.39 -1.71
CA GLN A 118 -15.96 -5.71 -2.21
C GLN A 118 -14.79 -6.69 -2.22
N PHE A 119 -13.63 -6.27 -2.73
CA PHE A 119 -12.46 -7.12 -2.88
C PHE A 119 -11.88 -7.54 -1.52
N LEU A 120 -11.72 -6.60 -0.58
CA LEU A 120 -11.20 -6.92 0.75
C LEU A 120 -12.18 -7.77 1.55
N THR A 121 -13.49 -7.59 1.38
CA THR A 121 -14.49 -8.44 2.03
C THR A 121 -14.41 -9.89 1.54
N ALA A 122 -14.16 -10.10 0.24
CA ALA A 122 -14.02 -11.43 -0.35
C ALA A 122 -12.65 -12.10 -0.09
N ASN A 123 -11.56 -11.33 0.02
CA ASN A 123 -10.20 -11.86 0.02
C ASN A 123 -9.46 -11.60 1.34
N GLN A 124 -9.60 -12.48 2.34
CA GLN A 124 -9.14 -12.25 3.71
C GLN A 124 -7.63 -11.98 3.90
N ASN A 125 -6.79 -12.44 2.97
CA ASN A 125 -5.33 -12.30 3.04
C ASN A 125 -4.80 -11.00 2.41
N MET A 126 -5.69 -10.18 1.84
CA MET A 126 -5.31 -8.96 1.14
C MET A 126 -5.41 -7.73 2.03
N THR A 127 -4.52 -6.77 1.78
CA THR A 127 -4.46 -5.46 2.42
C THR A 127 -4.56 -4.34 1.38
N PHE A 128 -4.90 -3.15 1.83
CA PHE A 128 -4.92 -1.94 1.00
C PHE A 128 -4.69 -0.71 1.89
N ILE A 129 -4.02 0.31 1.34
CA ILE A 129 -3.87 1.61 2.00
C ILE A 129 -4.56 2.71 1.20
N TRP A 130 -5.11 3.69 1.91
CA TRP A 130 -5.73 4.88 1.33
C TRP A 130 -5.26 6.14 2.08
N THR A 131 -4.93 7.20 1.32
CA THR A 131 -4.33 8.42 1.91
C THR A 131 -5.27 9.60 1.89
N GLU A 132 -5.91 9.91 0.76
CA GLU A 132 -6.62 11.18 0.58
C GLU A 132 -8.03 11.13 1.19
N LEU A 133 -8.16 11.60 2.42
CA LEU A 133 -9.40 11.53 3.18
C LEU A 133 -10.52 12.37 2.60
N ALA A 134 -10.22 13.43 1.83
CA ALA A 134 -11.23 14.23 1.16
C ALA A 134 -12.18 13.38 0.30
N PHE A 135 -11.63 12.44 -0.47
CA PHE A 135 -12.44 11.50 -1.25
C PHE A 135 -13.09 10.43 -0.38
N PHE A 136 -12.37 9.94 0.64
CA PHE A 136 -12.89 8.90 1.52
C PHE A 136 -14.09 9.39 2.35
N GLU A 137 -14.04 10.58 2.94
CA GLU A 137 -15.14 11.19 3.68
C GLU A 137 -16.36 11.37 2.77
N ARG A 138 -16.14 11.92 1.56
CA ARG A 138 -17.23 12.08 0.59
C ARG A 138 -17.88 10.74 0.26
N TRP A 139 -17.07 9.71 -0.03
CA TRP A 139 -17.56 8.37 -0.29
C TRP A 139 -18.28 7.79 0.94
N TRP A 140 -17.71 7.95 2.13
CA TRP A 140 -18.23 7.49 3.41
C TRP A 140 -19.62 8.02 3.72
N SER A 141 -19.85 9.31 3.43
CA SER A 141 -21.15 9.97 3.61
C SER A 141 -22.29 9.29 2.84
N LYS A 142 -21.97 8.65 1.70
CA LYS A 142 -22.93 7.95 0.82
C LYS A 142 -23.22 6.51 1.25
N GLN A 143 -22.42 5.94 2.15
CA GLN A 143 -22.50 4.52 2.50
C GLN A 143 -23.61 4.22 3.52
N ASN A 144 -24.23 3.04 3.40
CA ASN A 144 -25.16 2.52 4.38
C ASN A 144 -24.43 1.96 5.63
N SER A 145 -25.19 1.63 6.68
CA SER A 145 -24.63 1.12 7.94
C SER A 145 -23.82 -0.17 7.77
N SER A 146 -24.31 -1.11 6.94
CA SER A 146 -23.62 -2.39 6.68
C SER A 146 -22.23 -2.17 6.08
N THR A 147 -22.12 -1.36 5.02
CA THR A 147 -20.84 -1.06 4.39
C THR A 147 -19.91 -0.33 5.37
N ARG A 148 -20.42 0.64 6.14
CA ARG A 148 -19.62 1.33 7.16
C ARG A 148 -19.09 0.38 8.22
N ASP A 149 -19.88 -0.60 8.65
CA ASP A 149 -19.47 -1.59 9.64
C ASP A 149 -18.43 -2.56 9.08
N ASP A 150 -18.55 -2.96 7.81
CA ASP A 150 -17.55 -3.77 7.12
C ASP A 150 -16.21 -3.04 7.07
N VAL A 151 -16.22 -1.77 6.63
CA VAL A 151 -15.03 -0.94 6.55
C VAL A 151 -14.39 -0.74 7.92
N ARG A 152 -15.18 -0.49 8.97
CA ARG A 152 -14.66 -0.43 10.35
C ARG A 152 -13.98 -1.74 10.76
N ARG A 153 -14.52 -2.91 10.37
CA ARG A 153 -13.86 -4.21 10.63
C ARG A 153 -12.57 -4.37 9.83
N LEU A 154 -12.54 -3.93 8.57
CA LEU A 154 -11.32 -3.93 7.76
C LEU A 154 -10.23 -3.05 8.38
N ILE A 155 -10.59 -1.89 8.91
CA ILE A 155 -9.65 -0.98 9.59
C ILE A 155 -9.17 -1.56 10.92
N LYS A 156 -10.09 -2.06 11.76
CA LYS A 156 -9.73 -2.70 13.05
C LYS A 156 -8.86 -3.94 12.89
N SER A 157 -9.01 -4.67 11.79
CA SER A 157 -8.18 -5.84 11.47
C SER A 157 -6.83 -5.47 10.83
N GLY A 158 -6.59 -4.20 10.51
CA GLY A 158 -5.38 -3.73 9.84
C GLY A 158 -5.32 -4.09 8.35
N ARG A 159 -6.45 -4.46 7.76
CA ARG A 159 -6.55 -4.85 6.34
C ARG A 159 -6.80 -3.66 5.42
N LEU A 160 -7.43 -2.62 5.95
CA LEU A 160 -7.52 -1.31 5.32
C LEU A 160 -6.82 -0.31 6.26
N GLU A 161 -5.77 0.35 5.78
CA GLU A 161 -5.05 1.37 6.55
C GLU A 161 -5.30 2.76 5.96
N MET A 162 -5.65 3.71 6.83
CA MET A 162 -5.73 5.13 6.48
C MET A 162 -4.35 5.73 6.75
N THR A 163 -3.59 6.02 5.69
CA THR A 163 -2.22 6.53 5.78
C THR A 163 -2.20 8.06 5.88
N THR A 164 -1.28 8.60 6.67
CA THR A 164 -1.15 10.03 7.04
C THR A 164 -2.30 10.57 7.88
N GLY A 165 -3.55 10.32 7.48
CA GLY A 165 -4.75 10.77 8.15
C GLY A 165 -5.08 12.24 7.92
N SER A 166 -4.43 12.90 6.97
CA SER A 166 -4.75 14.28 6.58
C SER A 166 -5.84 14.33 5.51
N TRP A 167 -6.45 15.51 5.34
CA TRP A 167 -7.49 15.73 4.35
C TRP A 167 -6.99 15.51 2.91
N VAL A 168 -5.82 16.06 2.59
CA VAL A 168 -5.09 15.85 1.34
C VAL A 168 -3.60 15.56 1.59
N MET A 169 -2.91 15.01 0.60
CA MET A 169 -1.44 15.00 0.55
C MET A 169 -0.96 16.40 0.18
N THR A 170 -0.58 17.20 1.18
CA THR A 170 -0.19 18.60 0.98
C THR A 170 1.13 18.72 0.24
N ASP A 171 1.26 19.75 -0.59
CA ASP A 171 2.58 20.19 -1.06
C ASP A 171 3.49 20.54 0.13
N GLU A 172 4.78 20.24 0.02
CA GLU A 172 5.77 20.48 1.07
C GLU A 172 6.70 21.67 0.78
N ALA A 173 6.59 22.28 -0.41
CA ALA A 173 7.47 23.38 -0.82
C ALA A 173 6.85 24.78 -0.66
N ALA A 174 5.61 24.97 -1.10
CA ALA A 174 4.97 26.29 -1.21
C ALA A 174 3.83 26.51 -0.20
N VAL A 175 3.57 25.55 0.69
CA VAL A 175 2.47 25.66 1.66
C VAL A 175 2.83 26.55 2.85
N TYR A 176 1.84 27.33 3.29
CA TYR A 176 1.91 28.03 4.58
C TYR A 176 1.66 27.05 5.72
N TYR A 177 2.64 26.88 6.61
CA TYR A 177 2.65 25.83 7.65
C TYR A 177 1.33 25.65 8.43
N PRO A 178 0.64 26.71 8.91
CA PRO A 178 -0.66 26.56 9.56
C PRO A 178 -1.72 25.84 8.72
N LEU A 179 -1.74 26.02 7.40
CA LEU A 179 -2.69 25.31 6.52
C LEU A 179 -2.39 23.81 6.44
N SER A 180 -1.12 23.41 6.57
CA SER A 180 -0.75 21.99 6.69
C SER A 180 -1.24 21.40 8.01
N VAL A 181 -1.21 22.18 9.09
CA VAL A 181 -1.75 21.77 10.39
C VAL A 181 -3.27 21.61 10.28
N ASP A 182 -3.98 22.60 9.73
CA ASP A 182 -5.42 22.51 9.52
C ASP A 182 -5.78 21.27 8.67
N ASN A 183 -5.06 21.05 7.58
CA ASN A 183 -5.24 19.85 6.74
C ASN A 183 -5.09 18.52 7.51
N ILE A 184 -4.12 18.43 8.44
CA ILE A 184 -3.95 17.26 9.30
C ILE A 184 -5.12 17.16 10.30
N VAL A 185 -5.48 18.28 10.94
CA VAL A 185 -6.54 18.33 11.95
C VAL A 185 -7.88 17.89 11.36
N GLU A 186 -8.25 18.41 10.19
CA GLU A 186 -9.51 18.08 9.51
C GLU A 186 -9.61 16.57 9.24
N GLY A 187 -8.55 15.98 8.66
CA GLY A 187 -8.54 14.56 8.37
C GLY A 187 -8.60 13.68 9.63
N HIS A 188 -7.83 14.01 10.68
CA HIS A 188 -7.83 13.25 11.94
C HIS A 188 -9.15 13.40 12.71
N GLN A 189 -9.78 14.56 12.63
CA GLN A 189 -11.09 14.79 13.23
C GLN A 189 -12.15 13.91 12.56
N PHE A 190 -12.20 13.90 11.23
CA PHE A 190 -13.08 13.00 10.48
C PHE A 190 -12.86 11.53 10.87
N LEU A 191 -11.60 11.06 10.91
CA LEU A 191 -11.30 9.66 11.26
C LEU A 191 -11.80 9.30 12.65
N LYS A 192 -11.59 10.18 13.63
CA LYS A 192 -12.05 9.98 15.01
C LYS A 192 -13.57 9.87 15.09
N GLU A 193 -14.30 10.70 14.35
CA GLU A 193 -15.76 10.73 14.34
C GLU A 193 -16.36 9.53 13.59
N ALA A 194 -15.83 9.22 12.41
CA ALA A 194 -16.37 8.16 11.54
C ALA A 194 -16.04 6.74 12.03
N LEU A 195 -14.82 6.55 12.54
CA LEU A 195 -14.24 5.23 12.83
C LEU A 195 -14.07 4.96 14.34
N GLY A 196 -14.24 5.98 15.18
CA GLY A 196 -14.01 5.91 16.63
C GLY A 196 -12.52 5.97 16.99
N ASN A 197 -12.19 5.81 18.27
CA ASN A 197 -10.80 5.78 18.72
C ASN A 197 -10.07 4.59 18.08
N ILE A 198 -9.23 4.87 17.08
CA ILE A 198 -8.26 3.91 16.53
C ILE A 198 -7.15 3.77 17.58
N SER A 199 -7.38 2.97 18.62
CA SER A 199 -6.33 2.62 19.57
C SER A 199 -5.26 1.87 18.80
N SER A 200 -4.06 2.44 18.70
CA SER A 200 -2.88 1.68 18.28
C SER A 200 -2.79 0.45 19.18
N LYS A 201 -2.62 -0.73 18.58
CA LYS A 201 -2.22 -1.90 19.37
C LYS A 201 -0.95 -1.48 20.11
N LYS A 202 -0.98 -1.52 21.43
CA LYS A 202 0.23 -1.41 22.27
C LYS A 202 1.24 -2.38 21.66
N THR A 203 2.31 -1.86 21.09
CA THR A 203 3.44 -2.68 20.69
C THR A 203 4.00 -3.24 21.99
N GLU A 204 3.63 -4.46 22.34
CA GLU A 204 4.33 -5.22 23.37
C GLU A 204 5.75 -5.39 22.86
N ARG A 205 6.67 -4.61 23.45
CA ARG A 205 8.10 -4.81 23.28
C ARG A 205 8.43 -6.06 24.08
N GLU A 206 8.57 -7.19 23.40
CA GLU A 206 9.34 -8.33 23.88
C GLU A 206 10.84 -8.01 23.87
#